data_AF-U1LLT5-F1
#
_entry.id   AF-U1LLT5-F1
#
_cell.length_a   1.000
_cell.length_b   1.000
_cell.length_c   1.000
_cell.angle_alpha   90.00
_cell.angle_beta   90.00
_cell.angle_gamma   90.00
#
_symmetry.space_group_name_H-M   'P 1'
#
loop_
_entity.id
_entity.type
_entity.pdbx_description
1 polymer ?
#
loop_
_entity_poly.entity_id
_entity_poly.type
_entity_poly.pdbx_seq_one_letter_code
_entity_poly.pdbx_strand_id
1 'polypeptide(L)'
;MRTWAGFAYVSFVIDCFSRAIVGWQAATTKTTPLVTTALRMGLWRRDRAGRPALDGLVHHSDAGSQFTSVSFAETLALEGIAASIGSIGDAYDNALAESTIGLFKTEAIRDDSPFRTGPLKQLEDVEWVTAEWVDWYNARRLHSTLGDVPPEEFEAAYYADLETPSHPVLAPA
;
A
#
# COMPACT_ATOMS: atom_id res chain seq x y z
N MET A 1 4.97 15.79 -6.14
CA MET A 1 5.83 15.57 -7.32
C MET A 1 5.57 16.71 -8.28
N ARG A 2 6.61 17.26 -8.90
CA ARG A 2 6.45 18.39 -9.81
C ARG A 2 6.05 17.86 -11.18
N THR A 3 5.03 18.48 -11.77
CA THR A 3 4.64 18.31 -13.16
C THR A 3 4.68 19.68 -13.85
N TRP A 4 4.51 19.74 -15.16
CA TRP A 4 4.39 21.03 -15.86
C TRP A 4 3.10 21.78 -15.49
N ALA A 5 2.02 21.05 -15.19
CA ALA A 5 0.74 21.59 -14.75
C ALA A 5 0.71 21.97 -13.25
N GLY A 6 1.78 21.74 -12.49
CA GLY A 6 1.87 22.11 -11.08
C GLY A 6 2.41 20.97 -10.21
N PHE A 7 1.67 20.62 -9.17
CA PHE A 7 2.05 19.53 -8.26
C PHE A 7 1.02 18.41 -8.29
N ALA A 8 1.52 17.18 -8.37
CA ALA A 8 0.77 15.97 -8.09
C ALA A 8 1.16 15.40 -6.73
N TYR A 9 0.22 14.79 -6.04
CA TYR A 9 0.37 14.10 -4.77
C TYR A 9 -0.07 12.66 -4.95
N VAL A 10 0.66 11.72 -4.35
CA VAL A 10 0.32 10.31 -4.38
C VAL A 10 0.22 9.82 -2.94
N SER A 11 -0.85 9.08 -2.65
CA SER A 11 -1.04 8.35 -1.41
C SER A 11 -0.97 6.85 -1.68
N PHE A 12 -0.34 6.11 -0.78
CA PHE A 12 -0.25 4.65 -0.81
C PHE A 12 -0.89 4.09 0.45
N VAL A 13 -1.50 2.91 0.31
CA VAL A 13 -1.86 2.03 1.41
C VAL A 13 -1.01 0.78 1.27
N ILE A 14 -0.19 0.53 2.29
CA ILE A 14 0.81 -0.51 2.31
C ILE A 14 0.38 -1.53 3.36
N ASP A 15 0.41 -2.80 2.98
CA ASP A 15 0.23 -3.89 3.93
C ASP A 15 1.55 -4.14 4.69
N CYS A 16 1.53 -4.01 6.02
CA CYS A 16 2.75 -4.19 6.82
C CYS A 16 3.27 -5.63 6.85
N PHE A 17 2.38 -6.62 6.67
CA PHE A 17 2.72 -8.04 6.71
C PHE A 17 3.45 -8.45 5.43
N SER A 18 2.89 -8.16 4.25
CA SER A 18 3.45 -8.57 2.97
C SER A 18 4.28 -7.51 2.26
N ARG A 19 4.29 -6.28 2.78
CA ARG A 19 4.84 -5.09 2.12
C ARG A 19 4.12 -4.67 0.84
N ALA A 20 3.05 -5.35 0.45
CA ALA A 20 2.33 -5.05 -0.78
C ALA A 20 1.70 -3.66 -0.73
N ILE A 21 1.76 -2.94 -1.85
CA ILE A 21 0.95 -1.73 -2.05
C ILE A 21 -0.43 -2.20 -2.49
N VAL A 22 -1.38 -2.18 -1.57
CA VAL A 22 -2.74 -2.70 -1.80
C VAL A 22 -3.67 -1.67 -2.40
N GLY A 23 -3.37 -0.37 -2.21
CA GLY A 23 -4.13 0.72 -2.80
C GLY A 23 -3.29 1.98 -2.95
N TRP A 24 -3.67 2.82 -3.91
CA TRP A 24 -3.02 4.10 -4.15
C TRP A 24 -3.97 5.07 -4.83
N GLN A 25 -3.63 6.35 -4.78
CA GLN A 25 -4.35 7.39 -5.52
C GLN A 25 -3.39 8.54 -5.82
N ALA A 26 -3.50 9.13 -7.02
CA ALA A 26 -2.87 10.40 -7.34
C ALA A 26 -3.90 11.53 -7.39
N ALA A 27 -3.52 12.75 -7.02
CA ALA A 27 -4.36 13.94 -7.14
C ALA A 27 -3.53 15.21 -7.27
N THR A 28 -4.13 16.29 -7.78
CA THR A 28 -3.50 17.63 -7.83
C THR A 28 -3.55 18.37 -6.48
N THR A 29 -4.29 17.86 -5.50
CA THR A 29 -4.45 18.47 -4.17
C THR A 29 -4.38 17.44 -3.05
N LYS A 30 -3.86 17.84 -1.88
CA LYS A 30 -3.79 16.98 -0.68
C LYS A 30 -5.09 17.04 0.14
N THR A 31 -6.13 16.36 -0.34
CA THR A 31 -7.47 16.36 0.28
C THR A 31 -7.80 14.99 0.88
N THR A 32 -8.81 14.90 1.76
CA THR A 32 -9.25 13.61 2.32
C THR A 32 -9.60 12.55 1.26
N PRO A 33 -10.24 12.89 0.12
CA PRO A 33 -10.45 11.94 -0.98
C PRO A 33 -9.18 11.24 -1.48
N LEU A 34 -8.01 11.88 -1.43
CA LEU A 34 -6.76 11.26 -1.83
C LEU A 34 -6.46 10.01 -0.99
N VAL A 35 -6.58 10.12 0.34
CA VAL A 35 -6.26 9.03 1.26
C VAL A 35 -7.40 8.02 1.36
N THR A 36 -8.67 8.47 1.34
CA THR A 36 -9.82 7.55 1.43
C THR A 36 -9.99 6.71 0.16
N THR A 37 -9.67 7.26 -1.02
CA THR A 37 -9.72 6.47 -2.27
C THR A 37 -8.67 5.38 -2.28
N ALA A 38 -7.44 5.70 -1.86
CA ALA A 38 -6.37 4.71 -1.74
C ALA A 38 -6.74 3.59 -0.75
N LEU A 39 -7.35 3.94 0.40
CA LEU A 39 -7.85 2.97 1.37
C LEU A 39 -8.94 2.07 0.78
N ARG A 40 -9.97 2.65 0.15
CA ARG A 40 -11.05 1.89 -0.47
C ARG A 40 -10.55 0.95 -1.56
N MET A 41 -9.56 1.37 -2.34
CA MET A 41 -8.90 0.51 -3.33
C MET A 41 -8.25 -0.71 -2.65
N GLY A 42 -7.54 -0.50 -1.53
CA GLY A 42 -6.95 -1.58 -0.74
C GLY A 42 -7.98 -2.57 -0.20
N LEU A 43 -9.05 -2.06 0.40
CA LEU A 43 -10.14 -2.89 0.94
C LEU A 43 -10.84 -3.69 -0.16
N TRP A 44 -11.16 -3.05 -1.29
CA TRP A 44 -11.76 -3.72 -2.43
C TRP A 44 -10.85 -4.83 -3.00
N ARG A 45 -9.53 -4.58 -3.09
CA ARG A 45 -8.55 -5.57 -3.55
C ARG A 45 -8.52 -6.78 -2.62
N ARG A 46 -8.56 -6.55 -1.31
CA ARG A 46 -8.57 -7.58 -0.26
C ARG A 46 -9.83 -8.43 -0.29
N ASP A 47 -10.99 -7.80 -0.38
CA ASP A 47 -12.28 -8.48 -0.52
C ASP A 47 -12.31 -9.38 -1.76
N ARG A 48 -11.90 -8.85 -2.92
CA ARG A 48 -11.86 -9.62 -4.18
C ARG A 48 -10.89 -10.80 -4.14
N ALA A 49 -9.84 -10.73 -3.33
CA ALA A 49 -8.91 -11.83 -3.13
C ALA A 49 -9.44 -12.92 -2.16
N GLY A 50 -10.65 -12.75 -1.61
CA GLY A 50 -11.21 -13.64 -0.59
C GLY A 50 -10.58 -13.45 0.79
N ARG A 51 -9.92 -12.29 1.01
CA ARG A 51 -9.16 -11.99 2.24
C ARG A 51 -9.61 -10.64 2.81
N PRO A 52 -10.91 -10.48 3.13
CA PRO A 52 -11.44 -9.19 3.58
C PRO A 52 -10.73 -8.71 4.85
N ALA A 53 -10.75 -7.41 5.08
CA ALA A 53 -10.27 -6.83 6.34
C ALA A 53 -10.97 -7.54 7.51
N LEU A 54 -10.18 -8.11 8.41
CA LEU A 54 -10.67 -8.84 9.58
C LEU A 54 -10.85 -7.88 10.77
N ASP A 55 -11.65 -8.32 11.73
CA ASP A 55 -11.76 -7.66 13.03
C ASP A 55 -10.36 -7.48 13.66
N GLY A 56 -10.04 -6.24 14.04
CA GLY A 56 -8.74 -5.88 14.59
C GLY A 56 -7.72 -5.34 13.58
N LEU A 57 -8.10 -5.10 12.32
CA LEU A 57 -7.26 -4.35 11.37
C LEU A 57 -6.97 -2.95 11.93
N VAL A 58 -5.68 -2.59 11.98
CA VAL A 58 -5.23 -1.29 12.43
C VAL A 58 -4.73 -0.49 11.23
N HIS A 59 -5.28 0.70 11.04
CA HIS A 59 -4.73 1.68 10.12
C HIS A 59 -3.75 2.59 10.86
N HIS A 60 -2.48 2.53 10.45
CA HIS A 60 -1.44 3.41 10.94
C HIS A 60 -1.28 4.59 9.98
N SER A 61 -1.34 5.79 10.52
CA SER A 61 -1.14 7.02 9.77
C SER A 61 -0.29 8.01 10.55
N ASP A 62 0.49 8.82 9.85
CA ASP A 62 1.14 9.96 10.50
C ASP A 62 0.08 10.98 10.95
N ALA A 63 0.45 11.88 11.87
CA ALA A 63 -0.45 12.91 12.38
C ALA A 63 -0.72 14.05 11.37
N GLY A 64 -0.62 13.78 10.06
CA GLY A 64 -0.93 14.74 9.00
C GLY A 64 -2.41 15.15 9.03
N SER A 65 -2.69 16.41 8.69
CA SER A 65 -4.04 16.99 8.79
C SER A 65 -5.11 16.27 7.96
N GLN A 66 -4.71 15.51 6.94
CA GLN A 66 -5.59 14.64 6.14
C GLN A 66 -6.04 13.41 6.94
N PHE A 67 -5.12 12.81 7.70
CA PHE A 67 -5.36 11.61 8.51
C PHE A 67 -6.05 11.93 9.84
N THR A 68 -5.95 13.18 10.31
CA THR A 68 -6.70 13.66 11.48
C THR A 68 -8.07 14.26 11.12
N SER A 69 -8.50 14.17 9.85
CA SER A 69 -9.79 14.73 9.43
C SER A 69 -10.97 13.86 9.88
N VAL A 70 -12.07 14.50 10.30
CA VAL A 70 -13.28 13.81 10.77
C VAL A 70 -13.81 12.82 9.74
N SER A 71 -13.80 13.20 8.45
CA SER A 71 -14.25 12.34 7.35
C SER A 71 -13.35 11.12 7.11
N PHE A 72 -12.05 11.21 7.43
CA PHE A 72 -11.15 10.05 7.39
C PHE A 72 -11.43 9.10 8.55
N ALA A 73 -11.58 9.63 9.77
CA ALA A 73 -11.95 8.85 10.94
C ALA A 73 -13.33 8.17 10.79
N GLU A 74 -14.31 8.86 10.19
CA GLU A 74 -15.63 8.28 9.85
C GLU A 74 -15.50 7.15 8.82
N THR A 75 -14.63 7.30 7.82
CA THR A 75 -14.37 6.24 6.83
C THR A 75 -13.77 5.02 7.51
N LEU A 76 -12.78 5.19 8.40
CA LEU A 76 -12.20 4.07 9.15
C LEU A 76 -13.23 3.37 10.05
N ALA A 77 -14.06 4.15 10.75
CA ALA A 77 -15.10 3.62 11.62
C ALA A 77 -16.19 2.84 10.85
N LEU A 78 -16.59 3.32 9.66
CA LEU A 78 -17.56 2.63 8.80
C LEU A 78 -17.02 1.30 8.28
N GLU A 79 -15.71 1.21 8.04
CA GLU A 79 -15.05 0.00 7.56
C GLU A 79 -14.58 -0.92 8.72
N GLY A 80 -14.89 -0.57 9.98
CA GLY A 80 -14.50 -1.36 11.16
C GLY A 80 -13.01 -1.32 11.50
N ILE A 81 -12.26 -0.35 10.98
CA ILE A 81 -10.80 -0.26 11.10
C ILE A 81 -10.42 0.61 12.28
N ALA A 82 -9.58 0.08 13.18
CA ALA A 82 -9.06 0.85 14.30
C ALA A 82 -7.98 1.82 13.81
N ALA A 83 -8.07 3.10 14.17
CA ALA A 83 -7.02 4.07 13.88
C ALA A 83 -5.94 4.03 14.98
N SER A 84 -4.68 3.86 14.60
CA SER A 84 -3.52 4.13 15.47
C SER A 84 -2.85 5.42 15.00
N ILE A 85 -2.83 6.42 15.88
CA ILE A 85 -2.13 7.70 15.68
C ILE A 85 -1.30 8.00 16.92
N GLY A 86 0.03 8.05 16.77
CA GLY A 86 0.98 8.43 17.81
C GLY A 86 1.27 7.40 18.91
N SER A 87 1.01 6.10 18.70
CA SER A 87 1.26 5.00 19.66
C SER A 87 2.58 4.26 19.43
N ILE A 88 2.96 3.36 20.35
CA ILE A 88 4.17 2.53 20.26
C ILE A 88 3.97 1.46 19.18
N GLY A 89 4.66 1.62 18.05
CA GLY A 89 4.50 0.81 16.83
C GLY A 89 4.52 1.70 15.59
N ASP A 90 3.90 2.88 15.70
CA ASP A 90 3.76 3.86 14.62
C ASP A 90 5.09 4.36 14.06
N ALA A 91 6.18 4.35 14.84
CA ALA A 91 7.49 4.73 14.34
C ALA A 91 8.03 3.74 13.28
N TYR A 92 7.78 2.44 13.46
CA TYR A 92 8.18 1.42 12.49
C TYR A 92 7.27 1.44 11.25
N ASP A 93 5.96 1.63 11.45
CA ASP A 93 5.01 1.76 10.35
C ASP A 93 5.23 3.05 9.55
N ASN A 94 5.53 4.15 10.23
CA ASN A 94 5.94 5.39 9.58
C ASN A 94 7.27 5.22 8.84
N ALA A 95 8.26 4.51 9.42
CA ALA A 95 9.51 4.22 8.72
C ALA A 95 9.28 3.36 7.46
N LEU A 96 8.35 2.40 7.49
CA LEU A 96 7.94 1.64 6.30
C LEU A 96 7.32 2.57 5.24
N ALA A 97 6.38 3.42 5.64
CA ALA A 97 5.73 4.36 4.73
C ALA A 97 6.73 5.34 4.11
N GLU A 98 7.59 5.96 4.93
CA GLU A 98 8.64 6.89 4.49
C GLU A 98 9.64 6.22 3.54
N SER A 99 10.06 4.99 3.86
CA SER A 99 10.96 4.20 3.00
C SER A 99 10.32 3.93 1.65
N THR A 100 9.05 3.50 1.64
CA THR A 100 8.30 3.22 0.40
C THR A 100 8.13 4.48 -0.45
N ILE A 101 7.81 5.62 0.17
CA ILE A 101 7.74 6.91 -0.52
C ILE A 101 9.10 7.34 -1.07
N GLY A 102 10.19 7.09 -0.34
CA GLY A 102 11.56 7.35 -0.78
C GLY A 102 11.94 6.52 -2.02
N LEU A 103 11.62 5.22 -1.99
CA LEU A 103 11.80 4.32 -3.13
C LEU A 103 11.01 4.77 -4.35
N PHE A 104 9.71 5.06 -4.18
CA PHE A 104 8.86 5.52 -5.29
C PHE A 104 9.43 6.79 -5.95
N LYS A 105 9.87 7.76 -5.16
CA LYS A 105 10.49 8.98 -5.69
C LYS A 105 11.77 8.71 -6.46
N THR A 106 12.58 7.77 -5.97
CA THR A 106 13.91 7.47 -6.51
C THR A 106 13.82 6.61 -7.78
N GLU A 107 12.91 5.64 -7.79
CA GLU A 107 12.83 4.62 -8.82
C GLU A 107 11.83 4.97 -9.90
N ALA A 108 10.67 5.54 -9.54
CA ALA A 108 9.59 5.82 -10.49
C ALA A 108 9.59 7.27 -10.99
N ILE A 109 9.87 8.22 -10.10
CA ILE A 109 9.64 9.65 -10.39
C ILE A 109 10.88 10.40 -10.84
N ARG A 110 12.08 9.91 -10.52
CA ARG A 110 13.35 10.52 -10.95
C ARG A 110 13.40 10.64 -12.48
N ASP A 111 14.10 11.64 -13.01
CA ASP A 111 14.08 11.96 -14.46
C ASP A 111 14.61 10.85 -15.37
N ASP A 112 15.51 10.01 -14.87
CA ASP A 112 16.09 8.84 -15.52
C ASP A 112 15.38 7.52 -15.17
N SER A 113 14.20 7.59 -14.55
CA SER A 113 13.40 6.42 -14.18
C SER A 113 13.04 5.57 -15.41
N PRO A 114 13.17 4.24 -15.33
CA PRO A 114 12.72 3.34 -16.40
C PRO A 114 11.20 3.31 -16.56
N PHE A 115 10.44 3.75 -15.55
CA PHE A 115 8.98 3.84 -15.57
C PHE A 115 8.50 5.10 -16.30
N ARG A 116 9.41 5.98 -16.72
CA ARG A 116 9.06 7.22 -17.42
C ARG A 116 9.37 7.11 -18.90
N THR A 117 8.39 7.49 -19.72
CA THR A 117 8.55 7.67 -21.18
C THR A 117 8.92 9.12 -21.55
N GLY A 118 9.11 9.99 -20.55
CA GLY A 118 9.42 11.40 -20.75
C GLY A 118 9.19 12.27 -19.50
N PRO A 119 9.08 13.59 -19.68
CA PRO A 119 8.74 14.51 -18.59
C PRO A 119 7.30 14.29 -18.11
N LEU A 120 7.08 14.45 -16.79
CA LEU A 120 5.75 14.45 -16.18
C LEU A 120 5.07 15.80 -16.47
N LYS A 121 4.07 15.82 -17.34
CA LYS A 121 3.40 17.04 -17.79
C LYS A 121 2.14 17.31 -16.97
N GLN A 122 1.35 16.27 -16.75
CA GLN A 122 0.02 16.34 -16.15
C GLN A 122 -0.19 15.23 -15.10
N LEU A 123 -1.36 15.21 -14.46
CA LEU A 123 -1.66 14.23 -13.40
C LEU A 123 -1.62 12.81 -13.96
N GLU A 124 -2.11 12.62 -15.17
CA GLU A 124 -2.26 11.33 -15.83
C GLU A 124 -0.89 10.67 -16.06
N ASP A 125 0.16 11.46 -16.33
CA ASP A 125 1.53 10.93 -16.44
C ASP A 125 2.01 10.33 -15.10
N VAL A 126 1.63 10.97 -13.99
CA VAL A 126 1.95 10.47 -12.65
C VAL A 126 1.14 9.22 -12.33
N GLU A 127 -0.13 9.17 -12.73
CA GLU A 127 -0.98 7.99 -12.57
C GLU A 127 -0.41 6.77 -13.32
N TRP A 128 0.00 6.94 -14.58
CA TRP A 128 0.61 5.86 -15.36
C TRP A 128 1.91 5.34 -14.74
N VAL A 129 2.82 6.24 -14.37
CA VAL A 129 4.08 5.89 -13.71
C VAL A 129 3.82 5.18 -12.38
N THR A 130 2.83 5.65 -11.62
CA THR A 130 2.45 5.04 -10.34
C THR A 130 1.89 3.64 -10.56
N ALA A 131 0.98 3.47 -11.52
CA ALA A 131 0.38 2.19 -11.84
C ALA A 131 1.43 1.15 -12.23
N GLU A 132 2.33 1.51 -13.15
CA GLU A 132 3.39 0.62 -13.64
C GLU A 132 4.38 0.26 -12.54
N TRP A 133 4.80 1.25 -11.73
CA TRP A 133 5.71 1.00 -10.62
C TRP A 133 5.07 0.14 -9.54
N VAL A 134 3.78 0.33 -9.21
CA VAL A 134 3.06 -0.48 -8.22
C VAL A 134 2.89 -1.93 -8.69
N ASP A 135 2.60 -2.16 -9.97
CA ASP A 135 2.57 -3.52 -10.55
C ASP A 135 3.92 -4.20 -10.40
N TRP A 136 5.00 -3.52 -10.83
CA TRP A 136 6.35 -4.06 -10.71
C TRP A 136 6.76 -4.29 -9.24
N TYR A 137 6.46 -3.35 -8.36
CA TYR A 137 6.78 -3.42 -6.94
C TYR A 137 6.13 -4.66 -6.31
N ASN A 138 4.85 -4.89 -6.58
CA ASN A 138 4.12 -6.02 -5.98
C ASN A 138 4.49 -7.37 -6.60
N ALA A 139 4.71 -7.42 -7.92
CA ALA A 139 4.89 -8.68 -8.64
C ALA A 139 6.34 -9.10 -8.85
N ARG A 140 7.32 -8.19 -8.74
CA ARG A 140 8.71 -8.43 -9.20
C ARG A 140 9.80 -7.89 -8.28
N ARG A 141 9.52 -6.89 -7.45
CA ARG A 141 10.53 -6.33 -6.54
C ARG A 141 10.85 -7.32 -5.43
N LEU A 142 12.13 -7.65 -5.24
CA LEU A 142 12.55 -8.49 -4.14
C LEU A 142 12.64 -7.69 -2.84
N HIS A 143 12.14 -8.27 -1.75
CA HIS A 143 12.23 -7.69 -0.41
C HIS A 143 13.00 -8.62 0.52
N SER A 144 14.14 -8.16 1.04
CA SER A 144 14.94 -8.95 1.99
C SER A 144 14.17 -9.29 3.27
N THR A 145 13.26 -8.43 3.72
CA THR A 145 12.38 -8.72 4.86
C THR A 145 11.37 -9.84 4.59
N LEU A 146 11.15 -10.19 3.33
CA LEU A 146 10.26 -11.28 2.90
C LEU A 146 11.04 -12.54 2.49
N GLY A 147 12.37 -12.56 2.66
CA GLY A 147 13.20 -13.66 2.16
C GLY A 147 13.57 -13.55 0.68
N ASP A 148 13.72 -12.32 0.18
CA ASP A 148 14.10 -12.01 -1.21
C ASP A 148 13.09 -12.52 -2.25
N VAL A 149 11.79 -12.44 -1.93
CA VAL A 149 10.68 -12.68 -2.86
C VAL A 149 9.78 -11.45 -3.01
N PRO A 150 8.99 -11.35 -4.09
CA PRO A 150 7.99 -10.30 -4.26
C PRO A 150 6.84 -10.35 -3.25
N PRO A 151 6.21 -9.20 -2.93
CA PRO A 151 5.05 -9.15 -2.03
C PRO A 151 3.91 -10.10 -2.41
N GLU A 152 3.58 -10.20 -3.70
CA GLU A 152 2.50 -11.08 -4.16
C GLU A 152 2.86 -12.57 -4.02
N GLU A 153 4.12 -12.93 -4.27
CA GLU A 153 4.61 -14.30 -4.10
C GLU A 153 4.61 -14.70 -2.62
N PHE A 154 5.07 -13.79 -1.76
CA PHE A 154 5.06 -14.00 -0.31
C PHE A 154 3.64 -14.25 0.22
N GLU A 155 2.66 -13.43 -0.18
CA GLU A 155 1.26 -13.65 0.20
C GLU A 155 0.73 -14.96 -0.36
N ALA A 156 0.96 -15.26 -1.63
CA ALA A 156 0.47 -16.47 -2.27
C ALA A 156 0.96 -17.72 -1.54
N ALA A 157 2.24 -17.76 -1.16
CA ALA A 157 2.83 -18.85 -0.38
C ALA A 157 2.15 -18.98 1.00
N TYR A 158 2.03 -17.86 1.74
CA TYR A 158 1.42 -17.86 3.06
C TYR A 158 -0.01 -18.43 3.05
N TYR A 159 -0.83 -18.03 2.09
CA TYR A 159 -2.22 -18.50 2.03
C TYR A 159 -2.34 -19.93 1.48
N ALA A 160 -1.43 -20.36 0.59
CA ALA A 160 -1.39 -21.76 0.16
C ALA A 160 -1.06 -22.72 1.33
N ASP A 161 -0.17 -22.30 2.23
CA ASP A 161 0.16 -23.07 3.43
C ASP A 161 -1.03 -23.20 4.39
N LEU A 162 -1.84 -22.14 4.54
CA LEU A 162 -3.06 -22.17 5.36
C LEU A 162 -4.16 -23.08 4.79
N GLU A 163 -4.22 -23.22 3.47
CA GLU A 163 -5.19 -24.07 2.77
C GLU A 163 -4.77 -25.55 2.71
N THR A 164 -3.50 -25.86 3.03
CA THR A 164 -2.98 -27.23 3.02
C THR A 164 -3.38 -27.96 4.30
N PRO A 165 -4.19 -29.05 4.24
CA PRO A 165 -4.55 -29.82 5.43
C PRO A 165 -3.31 -30.41 6.08
N SER A 166 -3.20 -30.29 7.41
CA SER A 166 -2.19 -31.04 8.17
C SER A 166 -2.27 -32.53 7.80
N HIS A 167 -1.13 -33.12 7.43
CA HIS A 167 -1.03 -34.54 7.08
C HIS A 167 -1.76 -35.40 8.12
N PRO A 168 -2.58 -36.39 7.74
CA PRO A 168 -3.17 -37.29 8.72
C PRO A 168 -2.04 -38.01 9.44
N VAL A 169 -1.97 -37.83 10.77
CA VAL A 169 -1.11 -38.63 11.63
C VAL A 169 -1.56 -40.08 11.47
N LEU A 170 -0.75 -40.90 10.80
CA LEU A 170 -0.98 -42.34 10.74
C LEU A 170 -0.99 -42.87 12.18
N ALA A 171 -2.14 -43.41 12.60
CA ALA A 171 -2.24 -44.11 13.88
C ALA A 171 -1.27 -45.31 13.87
N PRO A 172 -0.56 -45.58 14.98
CA PRO A 172 0.33 -46.74 15.06
C PRO A 172 -0.48 -48.04 14.91
N ALA A 173 0.13 -48.99 14.19
CA ALA A 173 -0.41 -50.31 13.86
C ALA A 173 -0.60 -51.23 15.08
#